data_AF-A0A1L7I3U3-F1
#
_entry.id   AF-A0A1L7I3U3-F1
#
_cell.length_a   1.000
_cell.length_b   1.000
_cell.length_c   1.000
_cell.angle_alpha   90.00
_cell.angle_beta   90.00
_cell.angle_gamma   90.00
#
_symmetry.space_group_name_H-M   'P 1'
#
loop_
_entity.id
_entity.type
_entity.pdbx_description
1 polymer ?
#
loop_
_entity_poly.entity_id
_entity_poly.type
_entity_poly.pdbx_seq_one_letter_code
_entity_poly.pdbx_strand_id
1 'polypeptide(L)' 'MGTEIPGTIKKVEVEPYEMINSQTGEVAMYSKRNVFIGEGENEEEVGKENAIENNIIAEEEVI' A
#
# COMPACT_ATOMS: atom_id res chain seq x y z
N MET A 1 21.71 -3.64 -13.49
CA MET A 1 21.21 -5.01 -13.29
C MET A 1 20.08 -4.91 -12.28
N GLY A 2 18.84 -5.14 -12.70
CA GLY A 2 17.69 -5.20 -11.79
C GLY A 2 17.40 -6.66 -11.43
N THR A 3 16.89 -6.89 -10.24
CA THR A 3 16.41 -8.20 -9.78
C THR A 3 14.90 -8.16 -9.65
N GLU A 4 14.23 -9.19 -10.14
CA GLU A 4 12.78 -9.36 -10.02
C GLU A 4 12.47 -10.16 -8.75
N ILE A 5 11.41 -9.79 -8.05
CA ILE A 5 10.90 -10.52 -6.88
C ILE A 5 9.69 -11.33 -7.33
N PRO A 6 9.70 -12.67 -7.21
CA PRO A 6 8.59 -13.51 -7.62
C PRO A 6 7.37 -13.30 -6.71
N GLY A 7 6.22 -13.01 -7.31
CA GLY A 7 4.95 -12.79 -6.60
C GLY A 7 3.93 -12.04 -7.46
N THR A 8 2.85 -11.60 -6.82
CA THR A 8 1.77 -10.86 -7.49
C THR A 8 1.27 -9.69 -6.63
N ILE A 9 0.81 -8.62 -7.28
CA ILE A 9 0.07 -7.55 -6.60
C ILE A 9 -1.42 -7.87 -6.66
N LYS A 10 -2.12 -7.81 -5.53
CA LYS A 10 -3.59 -7.94 -5.45
C LYS A 10 -4.23 -6.79 -4.72
N LYS A 11 -5.49 -6.49 -5.07
CA LYS A 11 -6.34 -5.56 -4.33
C LYS A 11 -7.10 -6.31 -3.25
N VAL A 12 -6.84 -5.96 -2.00
CA VAL A 12 -7.52 -6.52 -0.83
C VAL A 12 -8.47 -5.49 -0.22
N GLU A 13 -9.55 -5.96 0.38
CA GLU A 13 -10.48 -5.13 1.14
C GLU A 13 -9.92 -4.88 2.54
N VAL A 14 -9.99 -3.63 3.00
CA VAL A 14 -9.45 -3.19 4.28
C VAL A 14 -10.42 -2.24 4.96
N GLU A 15 -10.20 -2.00 6.26
CA GLU A 15 -10.95 -0.96 6.96
C GLU A 15 -10.75 0.39 6.27
N PRO A 16 -11.85 1.14 6.00
CA PRO A 16 -11.76 2.41 5.30
C PRO A 16 -10.85 3.41 6.01
N TYR A 17 -9.97 4.05 5.25
CA TYR A 17 -9.08 5.10 5.75
C TYR A 17 -9.20 6.36 4.89
N GLU A 18 -8.98 7.51 5.53
CA GLU A 18 -8.92 8.80 4.88
C GLU A 18 -7.48 9.12 4.47
N MET A 19 -7.32 9.64 3.26
CA MET A 19 -6.06 10.16 2.77
C MET A 19 -6.28 11.59 2.32
N ILE A 20 -5.42 12.48 2.81
CA ILE A 20 -5.41 13.89 2.43
C ILE A 20 -4.34 14.09 1.36
N ASN A 21 -4.71 14.63 0.21
CA ASN A 21 -3.75 15.08 -0.78
C ASN A 21 -3.08 16.35 -0.25
N SER A 22 -1.77 16.29 0.03
CA SER A 22 -1.02 17.41 0.59
C SER A 22 -0.90 18.61 -0.35
N GLN A 23 -1.01 18.41 -1.66
CA GLN A 23 -0.92 19.46 -2.67
C GLN A 23 -2.26 20.17 -2.91
N THR A 24 -3.39 19.43 -2.88
CA THR A 24 -4.73 19.99 -3.18
C THR A 24 -5.61 20.19 -1.95
N GLY A 25 -5.29 19.55 -0.82
CA GLY A 25 -6.11 19.53 0.39
C GLY A 25 -7.35 18.64 0.29
N GLU A 26 -7.53 17.91 -0.81
CA GLU A 26 -8.68 17.02 -1.01
C GLU A 26 -8.59 15.79 -0.10
N VAL A 27 -9.71 15.43 0.53
CA VAL A 27 -9.83 14.24 1.36
C VAL A 27 -10.55 13.14 0.56
N ALA A 28 -9.92 11.99 0.45
CA ALA A 28 -10.47 10.82 -0.20
C ALA A 28 -10.51 9.63 0.76
N MET A 29 -11.59 8.85 0.68
CA MET A 29 -11.77 7.64 1.49
C MET A 29 -11.46 6.39 0.65
N TYR A 30 -10.65 5.50 1.19
CA TYR A 30 -10.23 4.27 0.53
C TYR A 30 -10.57 3.05 1.38
N SER A 31 -11.22 2.06 0.78
CA SER A 31 -11.55 0.76 1.42
C SER A 31 -10.80 -0.43 0.80
N LYS A 32 -9.87 -0.16 -0.12
CA LYS A 32 -9.07 -1.18 -0.81
C LYS A 32 -7.62 -0.74 -0.91
N ARG A 33 -6.69 -1.69 -0.75
CA ARG A 33 -5.26 -1.46 -0.88
C ARG A 33 -4.62 -2.51 -1.78
N ASN A 34 -3.57 -2.12 -2.50
CA ASN A 34 -2.72 -3.07 -3.22
C ASN A 34 -1.71 -3.69 -2.25
N VAL A 35 -1.64 -5.01 -2.24
CA VAL A 35 -0.74 -5.79 -1.39
C VAL A 35 0.06 -6.74 -2.28
N PHE A 36 1.37 -6.83 -2.03
CA PHE A 36 2.24 -7.81 -2.66
C PHE A 36 2.11 -9.14 -1.93
N ILE A 37 1.98 -10.22 -2.70
CA ILE A 37 1.93 -11.58 -2.21
C ILE A 37 3.08 -12.32 -2.87
N GLY A 38 4.07 -12.73 -2.06
CA GLY A 38 5.20 -13.50 -2.50
C GLY A 38 4.80 -14.90 -2.97
N GLU A 39 5.65 -15.51 -3.79
CA GLU A 39 5.44 -16.88 -4.23
C GLU A 39 5.43 -17.85 -3.03
N GLY A 40 4.28 -18.50 -2.77
CA GLY A 40 4.09 -19.41 -1.65
C GLY A 40 3.44 -18.79 -0.40
N GLU A 41 3.22 -17.48 -0.37
CA GLU A 41 2.48 -16.80 0.69
C GLU A 41 0.96 -16.87 0.47
N ASN A 42 0.20 -16.96 1.56
CA ASN A 42 -1.26 -16.99 1.49
C ASN A 42 -1.86 -15.58 1.65
N GLU A 43 -2.79 -15.25 0.75
CA GLU A 43 -3.49 -13.96 0.68
C GLU A 43 -4.18 -13.58 1.99
N GLU A 44 -4.70 -14.56 2.73
CA GLU A 44 -5.43 -14.34 3.98
C GLU A 44 -4.53 -13.97 5.17
N GLU A 45 -3.24 -14.26 5.08
CA GLU A 45 -2.24 -13.96 6.12
C GLU A 45 -1.62 -12.58 5.88
N VAL A 46 -1.25 -12.26 4.64
CA VAL A 46 -0.59 -10.98 4.28
C VAL A 46 -1.51 -9.76 4.46
N GLY A 47 -2.83 -9.94 4.26
CA GLY A 47 -3.82 -8.86 4.35
C GLY A 47 -4.08 -8.35 5.78
N LYS A 48 -3.74 -9.11 6.83
CA LYS A 48 -4.07 -8.79 8.22
C LYS A 48 -2.99 -8.01 8.96
N GLU A 49 -1.73 -8.06 8.52
CA GLU A 49 -0.59 -7.59 9.31
C GLU A 49 -0.07 -6.19 8.97
N ASN A 50 -0.54 -5.54 7.89
CA ASN A 50 0.12 -4.34 7.34
C ASN A 50 -0.65 -3.01 7.49
N ALA A 51 -1.56 -2.90 8.46
CA ALA A 51 -2.36 -1.68 8.65
C ALA A 51 -1.53 -0.49 9.19
N ILE A 52 -0.36 -0.74 9.79
CA ILE A 52 0.43 0.28 10.49
C ILE A 52 1.90 -0.04 10.24
N GLU A 53 2.59 0.73 9.39
CA GLU A 53 4.03 1.07 9.57
C GLU A 53 4.67 1.81 8.38
N ASN A 54 4.09 1.79 7.18
CA ASN A 54 4.68 2.51 6.05
C ASN A 54 4.06 3.90 5.85
N ASN A 55 4.30 4.78 6.81
CA ASN A 55 4.18 6.22 6.63
C ASN A 55 5.34 6.70 5.75
N ILE A 56 5.34 6.31 4.47
CA ILE A 56 6.25 6.87 3.47
C ILE A 56 5.77 8.29 3.23
N ILE A 57 6.30 9.21 4.03
CA ILE A 57 6.31 10.62 3.70
C ILE A 57 7.04 10.68 2.34
N ALA A 58 6.27 10.87 1.27
CA ALA A 58 6.85 11.24 -0.01
C ALA A 58 7.41 12.66 0.16
N GLU A 59 8.62 12.76 0.71
CA GLU A 59 9.40 13.99 0.61
C GLU A 59 9.84 14.07 -0.85
N GLU A 60 9.11 14.87 -1.64
CA GLU A 60 9.64 15.42 -2.88
C GLU A 60 10.85 16.31 -2.51
N GLU A 61 12.07 15.77 -2.60
CA GLU A 61 13.26 16.62 -2.74
C GLU A 61 13.20 17.30 -4.11
N VAL A 62 12.62 18.51 -4.14
CA VAL A 62 12.83 19.47 -5.22
C VAL A 62 14.21 20.11 -5.00
N ILE A 63 15.17 19.73 -5.85
CA ILE A 63 16.48 20.41 -5.99
C ILE A 63 16.30 21.64 -6.88
#